data_AF-A0A356TWU7-F1
#
_entry.id   AF-A0A356TWU7-F1
#
_cell.length_a   1.000
_cell.length_b   1.000
_cell.length_c   1.000
_cell.angle_alpha   90.00
_cell.angle_beta   90.00
_cell.angle_gamma   90.00
#
_symmetry.space_group_name_H-M   'P 1'
#
loop_
_entity.id
_entity.type
_entity.pdbx_description
1 polymer ?
#
loop_
_entity_poly.entity_id
_entity_poly.type
_entity_poly.pdbx_seq_one_letter_code
_entity_poly.pdbx_strand_id
1 'polypeptide(L)'
;MPSVSRAGRNHSPRADVVPGTRGRTTADARIIECVDAHFRAAGLSVRHDDPYRGGWSTAHYGRPSERWHAVQIELNRALYVDEATSRPKDGDFEKLAEICHALVAELGKL
;
A
#
# COMPACT_ATOMS: atom_id res chain seq x y z
N MET A 1 11.78 5.07 2.12
CA MET A 1 12.13 6.43 1.66
C MET A 1 11.62 7.44 2.68
N PRO A 2 12.20 8.66 2.80
CA PRO A 2 11.61 9.73 3.61
C PRO A 2 10.16 9.97 3.18
N SER A 3 9.25 10.14 4.14
CA SER A 3 7.83 10.39 3.87
C SER A 3 7.63 11.76 3.20
N VAL A 4 8.51 12.71 3.50
CA VAL A 4 8.52 14.04 2.90
C VAL A 4 9.09 14.00 1.48
N SER A 5 8.37 14.58 0.52
CA SER A 5 8.85 14.80 -0.84
C SER A 5 10.03 15.80 -0.82
N ARG A 6 11.11 15.51 -1.57
CA ARG A 6 12.17 16.50 -1.84
C ARG A 6 11.51 17.74 -2.47
N ALA A 7 11.80 18.91 -1.90
CA ALA A 7 11.18 20.18 -2.24
C ALA A 7 11.10 20.43 -3.76
N GLY A 8 9.90 20.76 -4.28
CA GLY A 8 9.76 21.25 -5.65
C GLY A 8 8.41 21.09 -6.36
N ARG A 9 7.44 20.30 -5.89
CA ARG A 9 6.11 20.19 -6.54
C ARG A 9 5.00 19.98 -5.51
N ASN A 10 3.98 20.86 -5.56
CA ASN A 10 2.68 20.84 -4.86
C ASN A 10 2.54 19.93 -3.62
N HIS A 11 2.41 20.58 -2.45
CA HIS A 11 2.25 20.01 -1.10
C HIS A 11 0.94 19.21 -0.88
N SER A 12 0.63 18.24 -1.72
CA SER A 12 -0.36 17.23 -1.32
C SER A 12 0.30 16.28 -0.33
N PRO A 13 -0.25 16.06 0.87
CA PRO A 13 0.26 15.03 1.77
C PRO A 13 0.32 13.70 1.02
N ARG A 14 1.43 12.96 1.17
CA ARG A 14 1.50 11.60 0.64
C ARG A 14 0.44 10.76 1.33
N ALA A 15 -0.18 9.87 0.56
CA ALA A 15 -1.08 8.88 1.13
C ALA A 15 -0.33 7.97 2.11
N ASP A 16 -1.05 7.46 3.09
CA ASP A 16 -0.54 6.50 4.06
C ASP A 16 -0.23 5.16 3.38
N VAL A 17 -1.05 4.79 2.39
CA VAL A 17 -0.88 3.57 1.59
C VAL A 17 -1.05 3.87 0.11
N VAL A 18 -0.15 3.32 -0.72
CA VAL A 18 -0.22 3.38 -2.19
C VAL A 18 -0.21 1.97 -2.75
N PRO A 19 -1.40 1.36 -3.00
CA PRO A 19 -1.49 0.11 -3.73
C PRO A 19 -1.18 0.34 -5.22
N GLY A 20 -0.31 -0.49 -5.78
CA GLY A 20 0.11 -0.41 -7.19
C GLY A 20 -0.29 -1.67 -7.95
N THR A 21 -1.03 -1.50 -9.06
CA THR A 21 -1.62 -2.60 -9.85
C THR A 21 -1.45 -2.43 -11.36
N ARG A 22 -0.58 -1.51 -11.78
CA ARG A 22 -0.34 -1.14 -13.18
C ARG A 22 -1.63 -0.77 -13.91
N GLY A 23 -2.46 0.08 -13.31
CA GLY A 23 -3.74 0.48 -13.89
C GLY A 23 -4.78 -0.62 -13.81
N ARG A 24 -4.83 -1.34 -12.68
CA ARG A 24 -5.78 -2.44 -12.41
C ARG A 24 -5.65 -3.61 -13.39
N THR A 25 -4.43 -3.91 -13.83
CA THR A 25 -4.17 -4.99 -14.82
C THR A 25 -3.50 -6.21 -14.21
N THR A 26 -2.93 -6.10 -13.01
CA THR A 26 -2.12 -7.18 -12.40
C THR A 26 -2.87 -8.04 -11.39
N ALA A 27 -4.11 -7.69 -11.05
CA ALA A 27 -4.97 -8.46 -10.15
C ALA A 27 -6.45 -8.35 -10.56
N ASP A 28 -7.28 -9.29 -10.09
CA ASP A 28 -8.73 -9.23 -10.26
C ASP A 28 -9.32 -8.04 -9.50
N ALA A 29 -10.42 -7.45 -10.02
CA ALA A 29 -11.05 -6.29 -9.43
C ALA A 29 -11.42 -6.50 -7.95
N ARG A 30 -11.90 -7.70 -7.58
CA ARG A 30 -12.29 -8.02 -6.19
C ARG A 30 -11.11 -7.96 -5.22
N ILE A 31 -9.93 -8.40 -5.66
CA ILE A 31 -8.70 -8.34 -4.87
C ILE A 31 -8.27 -6.89 -4.69
N ILE A 32 -8.29 -6.12 -5.77
CA ILE A 32 -7.91 -4.71 -5.77
C ILE A 32 -8.82 -3.90 -4.83
N GLU A 33 -10.13 -4.12 -4.94
CA GLU A 33 -11.14 -3.45 -4.11
C GLU A 33 -11.04 -3.85 -2.64
N CYS A 34 -10.75 -5.13 -2.34
CA CYS A 34 -10.52 -5.60 -0.98
C CYS A 34 -9.33 -4.89 -0.33
N VAL A 35 -8.20 -4.80 -1.02
CA VAL A 35 -7.01 -4.05 -0.54
C VAL A 35 -7.34 -2.58 -0.25
N ASP A 36 -7.97 -1.92 -1.22
CA ASP A 36 -8.36 -0.52 -1.13
C ASP A 36 -9.32 -0.25 0.04
N ALA A 37 -10.33 -1.09 0.19
CA ALA A 37 -11.34 -0.98 1.24
C ALA A 37 -10.76 -1.28 2.62
N HIS A 38 -9.89 -2.28 2.74
CA HIS A 38 -9.27 -2.69 4.00
C HIS A 38 -8.48 -1.55 4.65
N PHE A 39 -7.58 -0.92 3.90
CA PHE A 39 -6.78 0.19 4.43
C PHE A 39 -7.62 1.44 4.72
N ARG A 40 -8.64 1.73 3.90
CA ARG A 40 -9.59 2.82 4.17
C ARG A 40 -10.40 2.56 5.44
N ALA A 41 -10.83 1.33 5.67
CA ALA A 41 -11.56 0.94 6.87
C ALA A 41 -10.70 1.06 8.14
N ALA A 42 -9.38 0.86 8.02
CA ALA A 42 -8.40 1.13 9.07
C ALA A 42 -8.11 2.64 9.28
N GLY A 43 -8.80 3.53 8.57
CA GLY A 43 -8.65 4.99 8.69
C GLY A 43 -7.43 5.56 7.96
N LEU A 44 -6.74 4.76 7.14
CA LEU A 44 -5.56 5.18 6.39
C LEU A 44 -5.97 5.82 5.05
N SER A 45 -5.29 6.90 4.67
CA SER A 45 -5.45 7.49 3.35
C SER A 45 -4.84 6.58 2.26
N VAL A 46 -5.60 6.33 1.20
CA VAL A 46 -5.20 5.42 0.11
C VAL A 46 -5.19 6.16 -1.22
N ARG A 47 -4.05 6.14 -1.93
CA ARG A 47 -3.95 6.56 -3.34
C ARG A 47 -3.52 5.39 -4.19
N HIS A 48 -4.43 4.87 -5.00
CA HIS A 48 -4.13 3.76 -5.88
C HIS A 48 -3.29 4.23 -7.06
N ASP A 49 -2.20 3.52 -7.38
CA ASP A 49 -1.31 3.75 -8.51
C ASP A 49 -0.58 5.12 -8.53
N ASP A 50 -0.71 5.96 -7.49
CA ASP A 50 -0.10 7.30 -7.45
C ASP A 50 0.75 7.53 -6.18
N PRO A 51 2.06 7.82 -6.31
CA PRO A 51 2.86 7.93 -7.54
C PRO A 51 3.38 6.57 -8.04
N TYR A 52 3.13 5.49 -7.31
CA TYR A 52 3.72 4.18 -7.55
C TYR A 52 2.70 3.22 -8.15
N ARG A 53 2.81 2.99 -9.46
CA ARG A 53 1.91 2.10 -10.22
C ARG A 53 2.19 0.60 -10.07
N GLY A 54 3.06 0.21 -9.13
CA GLY A 54 3.62 -1.14 -9.06
C GLY A 54 4.90 -1.29 -9.91
N GLY A 55 5.88 -2.02 -9.40
CA GLY A 55 7.20 -2.23 -9.97
C GLY A 55 7.26 -3.34 -11.02
N TRP A 56 8.47 -3.80 -11.30
CA TRP A 56 8.70 -4.91 -12.23
C TRP A 56 8.03 -6.21 -11.77
N SER A 57 8.18 -6.58 -10.49
CA SER A 57 7.61 -7.83 -9.96
C SER A 57 6.08 -7.86 -10.11
N THR A 58 5.40 -6.77 -9.77
CA THR A 58 3.94 -6.64 -9.94
C THR A 58 3.53 -6.82 -11.38
N ALA A 59 4.23 -6.17 -12.31
CA ALA A 59 3.94 -6.26 -13.74
C ALA A 59 4.26 -7.63 -14.33
N HIS A 60 5.33 -8.29 -13.86
CA HIS A 60 5.81 -9.55 -14.40
C HIS A 60 4.98 -10.76 -13.94
N TYR A 61 4.59 -10.76 -12.66
CA TYR A 61 3.87 -11.88 -12.04
C TYR A 61 2.35 -11.70 -12.04
N GLY A 62 1.84 -10.47 -12.19
CA GLY A 62 0.41 -10.22 -12.31
C GLY A 62 -0.12 -10.68 -13.66
N ARG A 63 -0.83 -11.82 -13.67
CA ARG A 63 -1.48 -12.41 -14.85
C ARG A 63 -2.89 -12.87 -14.45
N PRO A 64 -3.86 -11.96 -14.26
CA PRO A 64 -5.17 -12.32 -13.73
C PRO A 64 -5.92 -13.35 -14.59
N SER A 65 -5.71 -13.33 -15.91
CA SER A 65 -6.26 -14.34 -16.84
C SER A 65 -5.77 -15.76 -16.55
N GLU A 66 -4.58 -15.90 -15.96
CA GLU A 66 -3.98 -17.17 -15.51
C GLU A 66 -4.24 -17.44 -14.01
N ARG A 67 -5.07 -16.60 -13.35
CA ARG A 67 -5.35 -16.64 -11.90
C ARG A 67 -4.15 -16.31 -11.01
N TRP A 68 -3.14 -15.61 -11.54
CA TRP A 68 -2.02 -15.10 -10.78
C TRP A 68 -2.22 -13.60 -10.55
N HIS A 69 -2.32 -13.20 -9.28
CA HIS A 69 -2.65 -11.83 -8.92
C HIS A 69 -1.49 -11.20 -8.13
N ALA A 70 -1.07 -10.01 -8.55
CA ALA A 70 -0.01 -9.27 -7.89
C ALA A 70 -0.45 -7.83 -7.62
N VAL A 71 -0.28 -7.39 -6.38
CA VAL A 71 -0.51 -6.03 -5.92
C VAL A 71 0.74 -5.58 -5.15
N GLN A 72 1.32 -4.43 -5.49
CA GLN A 72 2.35 -3.81 -4.67
C GLN A 72 1.68 -2.97 -3.59
N ILE A 73 2.16 -3.01 -2.36
CA ILE A 73 1.69 -2.14 -1.28
C ILE A 73 2.86 -1.29 -0.79
N GLU A 74 2.80 0.01 -1.02
CA GLU A 74 3.74 0.97 -0.46
C GLU A 74 3.14 1.59 0.80
N LEU A 75 3.87 1.51 1.92
CA LEU A 75 3.46 2.08 3.21
C LEU A 75 4.26 3.34 3.51
N ASN A 76 3.57 4.40 3.92
CA ASN A 76 4.23 5.61 4.39
C ASN A 76 4.99 5.31 5.68
N ARG A 77 6.32 5.42 5.64
CA ARG A 77 7.20 5.12 6.77
C ARG A 77 6.89 5.97 8.01
N ALA A 78 6.34 7.18 7.85
CA ALA A 78 5.94 8.02 8.98
C ALA A 78 4.82 7.40 9.83
N LEU A 79 4.12 6.36 9.33
CA LEU A 79 3.14 5.62 10.11
C LEU A 79 3.78 4.89 11.30
N TYR A 80 5.03 4.45 11.19
CA TYR A 80 5.63 3.57 12.20
C TYR A 80 7.07 3.94 12.60
N VAL A 81 7.67 4.96 11.96
CA VAL A 81 9.01 5.47 12.28
C VAL A 81 8.95 6.96 12.51
N ASP A 82 9.62 7.42 13.57
CA ASP A 82 9.97 8.82 13.73
C ASP A 82 11.09 9.16 12.73
N GLU A 83 10.80 10.02 11.78
CA GLU A 83 11.73 10.28 10.67
C GLU A 83 12.95 11.13 11.07
N ALA A 84 12.86 11.87 12.17
CA ALA A 84 13.98 12.67 12.67
C ALA A 84 15.03 11.78 13.34
N THR A 85 14.57 10.76 14.07
CA THR A 85 15.42 9.85 14.83
C THR A 85 15.69 8.52 14.12
N SER A 86 14.94 8.22 13.06
CA SER A 86 14.92 6.92 12.38
C SER A 86 14.64 5.73 13.31
N ARG A 87 13.97 5.99 14.45
CA ARG A 87 13.55 4.95 15.39
C ARG A 87 12.08 4.57 15.15
N PRO A 88 11.71 3.30 15.39
CA PRO A 88 10.30 2.92 15.45
C PRO A 88 9.56 3.78 16.49
N LYS A 89 8.30 4.11 16.19
CA LYS A 89 7.38 4.73 17.15
C LYS A 89 6.79 3.64 18.03
N ASP A 90 6.72 3.89 19.33
CA ASP A 90 6.22 2.91 20.30
C ASP A 90 4.77 2.50 19.99
N GLY A 91 4.55 1.23 19.68
CA GLY A 91 3.23 0.64 19.45
C GLY A 91 2.65 0.86 18.04
N ASP A 92 3.19 1.79 17.24
CA ASP A 92 2.62 2.08 15.91
C ASP A 92 3.06 1.07 14.86
N PHE A 93 4.25 0.50 15.01
CA PHE A 93 4.69 -0.61 14.16
C PHE A 93 3.79 -1.84 14.35
N GLU A 94 3.48 -2.17 15.59
CA GLU A 94 2.62 -3.30 15.96
C GLU A 94 1.21 -3.10 15.40
N LYS A 95 0.61 -1.91 15.57
CA LYS A 95 -0.70 -1.59 14.98
C LYS A 95 -0.69 -1.73 13.46
N LEU A 96 0.34 -1.24 12.77
CA LEU A 96 0.44 -1.36 11.32
C LEU A 96 0.60 -2.82 10.88
N ALA A 97 1.37 -3.61 11.64
CA ALA A 97 1.52 -5.05 11.39
C ALA A 97 0.18 -5.79 11.57
N GLU A 98 -0.62 -5.46 12.59
CA GLU A 98 -1.97 -6.01 12.79
C GLU A 98 -2.89 -5.70 11.60
N ILE A 99 -2.87 -4.46 11.09
CA ILE A 99 -3.62 -4.07 9.89
C ILE A 99 -3.18 -4.92 8.69
N CYS A 100 -1.86 -5.10 8.48
CA CYS A 100 -1.35 -5.92 7.38
C CYS A 100 -1.70 -7.41 7.52
N HIS A 101 -1.67 -7.97 8.74
CA HIS A 101 -2.10 -9.35 8.98
C HIS A 101 -3.59 -9.54 8.70
N ALA A 102 -4.43 -8.60 9.14
CA ALA A 102 -5.85 -8.64 8.85
C ALA A 102 -6.15 -8.60 7.35
N LEU A 103 -5.36 -7.85 6.55
CA LEU A 103 -5.50 -7.84 5.08
C LEU A 103 -5.32 -9.24 4.48
N VAL A 104 -4.32 -9.99 4.94
CA VAL A 104 -4.09 -11.36 4.45
C VAL A 104 -5.29 -12.26 4.76
N ALA A 105 -5.89 -12.11 5.94
CA ALA A 105 -7.09 -12.85 6.31
C ALA A 105 -8.31 -12.47 5.45
N GLU A 106 -8.51 -11.17 5.15
CA GLU A 106 -9.59 -10.73 4.26
C GLU A 106 -9.41 -11.23 2.82
N LEU A 107 -8.18 -11.19 2.30
CA LEU A 107 -7.87 -11.73 0.98
C LEU A 107 -8.08 -13.24 0.89
N GLY A 108 -7.84 -13.98 1.98
CA GLY A 108 -8.08 -15.42 2.05
C GLY A 108 -9.55 -15.85 1.99
N LYS A 109 -10.50 -14.90 2.05
CA LYS A 109 -11.95 -15.16 1.94
C LYS A 109 -12.49 -15.02 0.52
N LEU A 110 -11.68 -14.53 -0.43
CA LEU A 110 -12.07 -14.30 -1.84
C LEU A 110 -11.88 -15.55 -2.71
#